data_AF-A0A9P1N537-F1
#
_entry.id   AF-A0A9P1N537-F1
#
_cell.length_a   1.000
_cell.length_b   1.000
_cell.length_c   1.000
_cell.angle_alpha   90.00
_cell.angle_beta   90.00
_cell.angle_gamma   90.00
#
_symmetry.space_group_name_H-M   'P 1'
#
loop_
_entity.id
_entity.type
_entity.pdbx_description
1 polymer ?
#
loop_
_entity_poly.entity_id
_entity_poly.type
_entity_poly.pdbx_seq_one_letter_code
_entity_poly.pdbx_strand_id
1 'polypeptide(L)' 'MNPNNFEIKVKCLTTNPAIFRFKPPTASIQKQEFKMIEIVKKKSSRKTEKLRVEWSDGKLTPQKMDLNIKII' A
#
# COMPACT_ATOMS: atom_id res chain seq x y z
N MET A 1 3.02 27.71 -8.84
CA MET A 1 2.93 26.30 -8.40
C MET A 1 4.33 25.82 -8.08
N ASN A 2 4.57 25.24 -6.90
CA ASN A 2 5.91 24.87 -6.44
C ASN A 2 6.32 23.53 -7.10
N PRO A 3 7.34 23.50 -7.97
CA PRO A 3 7.71 22.30 -8.74
C PRO A 3 8.29 21.16 -7.88
N ASN A 4 8.52 21.40 -6.58
CA ASN A 4 9.05 20.42 -5.64
C ASN A 4 7.99 19.61 -4.89
N ASN A 5 6.69 19.91 -5.07
CA ASN A 5 5.63 19.21 -4.35
C ASN A 5 5.15 17.98 -5.14
N PHE A 6 6.03 17.00 -5.33
CA PHE A 6 5.68 15.71 -5.93
C PHE A 6 5.02 14.86 -4.85
N GLU A 7 3.69 14.83 -4.87
CA GLU A 7 2.87 13.99 -3.98
C GLU A 7 2.46 12.74 -4.75
N ILE A 8 2.79 11.57 -4.21
CA ILE A 8 2.31 10.28 -4.69
C ILE A 8 1.18 9.82 -3.77
N LYS A 9 0.05 9.44 -4.35
CA LYS A 9 -1.00 8.73 -3.64
C LYS A 9 -0.78 7.24 -3.76
N VAL A 10 -0.68 6.56 -2.62
CA VAL A 10 -0.47 5.12 -2.50
C VAL A 10 -1.71 4.47 -1.91
N LYS A 11 -2.09 3.31 -2.45
CA LYS A 11 -3.19 2.46 -1.98
C LYS A 11 -2.71 1.04 -1.81
N CYS A 12 -3.00 0.44 -0.67
CA CYS A 12 -2.66 -0.96 -0.37
C CYS A 12 -3.91 -1.83 -0.44
N LEU A 13 -3.81 -2.94 -1.17
CA LEU A 13 -4.86 -3.93 -1.41
C LEU A 13 -4.37 -5.32 -1.02
N THR A 14 -5.29 -6.18 -0.61
CA THR A 14 -5.04 -7.58 -0.25
C THR A 14 -6.01 -8.47 -1.00
N THR A 15 -5.58 -9.67 -1.35
CA THR A 15 -6.48 -10.67 -1.93
C THR A 15 -7.49 -11.23 -0.91
N ASN A 16 -7.28 -11.00 0.39
CA ASN A 16 -8.15 -11.50 1.47
C ASN A 16 -8.53 -10.40 2.49
N PRO A 17 -9.35 -9.41 2.11
CA PRO A 17 -9.73 -8.27 2.97
C PRO A 17 -10.56 -8.67 4.21
N ALA A 18 -11.11 -9.89 4.23
CA ALA A 18 -11.76 -10.45 5.41
C ALA A 18 -10.77 -10.76 6.55
N ILE A 19 -9.52 -11.09 6.19
CA ILE A 19 -8.46 -11.52 7.12
C ILE A 19 -7.45 -10.40 7.35
N PHE A 20 -7.02 -9.72 6.28
CA PHE A 20 -5.99 -8.68 6.33
C PHE A 20 -6.58 -7.30 6.13
N ARG A 21 -6.09 -6.33 6.89
CA ARG A 21 -6.47 -4.92 6.78
C ARG A 21 -5.23 -4.05 6.86
N PHE A 22 -5.23 -2.94 6.14
CA PHE A 22 -4.13 -1.98 6.15
C PHE A 22 -4.50 -0.75 6.97
N LYS A 23 -3.53 -0.21 7.71
CA LYS A 23 -3.68 1.04 8.48
C LYS A 23 -2.48 1.97 8.21
N PRO A 24 -2.71 3.13 7.56
CA PRO A 24 -3.90 3.50 6.80
C PRO A 24 -4.04 2.67 5.49
N PRO A 25 -5.24 2.52 4.91
CA PRO A 25 -5.41 1.82 3.62
C PRO A 25 -4.88 2.62 2.42
N THR A 26 -4.77 3.94 2.58
CA THR A 26 -4.23 4.87 1.58
C THR A 26 -3.35 5.91 2.27
N ALA A 27 -2.28 6.34 1.61
CA ALA A 27 -1.40 7.38 2.10
C ALA A 27 -0.96 8.30 0.96
N SER A 28 -0.81 9.59 1.25
CA SER A 28 -0.05 10.51 0.41
C SER A 28 1.39 10.56 0.90
N ILE A 29 2.34 10.49 -0.03
CA ILE A 29 3.78 10.49 0.25
C ILE A 29 4.41 11.61 -0.57
N GLN A 30 5.09 12.54 0.09
CA GLN A 30 5.86 13.58 -0.57
C GLN A 30 7.25 13.08 -0.98
N LYS A 31 7.92 13.82 -1.87
CA LYS A 31 9.32 13.54 -2.24
C LYS A 31 10.20 13.49 -0.97
N GLN A 32 10.98 12.41 -0.83
CA GLN A 32 11.86 12.13 0.34
C GLN A 32 11.11 11.82 1.66
N GLU A 33 9.79 11.69 1.65
CA GLU A 33 9.02 11.24 2.81
C GLU A 33 8.91 9.70 2.84
N PHE A 34 8.91 9.14 4.06
CA PHE A 34 8.58 7.74 4.29
C PHE A 34 7.28 7.64 5.11
N LYS A 35 6.37 6.76 4.67
CA LYS A 35 5.14 6.43 5.41
C LYS A 35 5.12 4.94 5.73
N MET A 36 4.80 4.64 6.99
CA MET A 36 4.55 3.27 7.43
C MET A 36 3.08 2.92 7.20
N ILE A 37 2.84 1.74 6.62
CA ILE A 37 1.50 1.14 6.50
C ILE A 37 1.54 -0.19 7.25
N GLU A 38 0.72 -0.29 8.30
CA GLU A 38 0.63 -1.51 9.10
C GLU A 38 -0.32 -2.52 8.45
N ILE A 39 0.07 -3.79 8.48
CA ILE A 39 -0.77 -4.91 8.02
C ILE A 39 -1.33 -5.61 9.25
N VAL A 40 -2.61 -5.43 9.50
CA VAL A 40 -3.33 -6.07 10.61
C VAL A 40 -3.96 -7.36 10.13
N LYS A 41 -3.54 -8.48 10.72
CA LYS A 41 -4.08 -9.81 10.47
C LYS A 41 -5.10 -10.19 11.54
N LYS A 42 -6.30 -10.61 11.13
CA LYS A 42 -7.26 -11.32 12.00
C LYS A 42 -6.91 -12.81 12.10
N LYS A 43 -7.41 -13.49 13.15
CA LYS A 43 -7.19 -14.94 13.38
C LYS A 43 -7.38 -15.74 12.09
N SER A 44 -6.28 -16.25 11.55
CA SER A 44 -6.24 -17.04 10.32
C SER A 44 -5.03 -17.97 10.34
N SER A 45 -5.25 -19.20 9.90
CA SER A 45 -4.22 -20.23 9.71
C SER A 45 -3.32 -19.96 8.49
N ARG A 46 -3.67 -18.99 7.63
CA ARG A 46 -2.85 -18.64 6.46
C ARG A 46 -1.55 -17.96 6.88
N LYS A 47 -0.43 -18.50 6.40
CA LYS A 47 0.93 -18.00 6.65
C LYS A 47 1.48 -17.16 5.48
N THR A 48 0.74 -17.05 4.39
CA THR A 48 1.11 -16.26 3.21
C THR A 48 -0.06 -15.40 2.75
N GLU A 49 0.25 -14.22 2.23
CA GLU A 49 -0.75 -13.29 1.68
C GLU A 49 -0.17 -12.55 0.46
N LYS A 50 -1.04 -12.25 -0.51
CA LYS A 50 -0.73 -11.40 -1.66
C LYS A 50 -1.20 -9.97 -1.37
N LEU A 51 -0.26 -9.04 -1.39
CA LEU A 51 -0.52 -7.60 -1.30
C LEU A 51 -0.32 -6.98 -2.67
N ARG A 52 -1.14 -5.99 -2.98
CA ARG A 52 -0.94 -5.13 -4.14
C ARG A 52 -0.82 -3.70 -3.65
N VAL A 53 0.27 -3.05 -4.01
CA VAL A 53 0.49 -1.62 -3.77
C VAL A 53 0.28 -0.91 -5.10
N GLU A 54 -0.64 0.03 -5.13
CA GLU A 54 -0.92 0.88 -6.29
C GLU A 54 -0.52 2.30 -5.96
N TRP A 55 0.11 3.02 -6.89
CA TRP A 55 0.45 4.42 -6.68
C TRP A 55 0.34 5.28 -7.94
N SER A 56 0.02 6.55 -7.76
CA SER A 56 -0.07 7.53 -8.85
C SER A 56 0.43 8.89 -8.37
N ASP A 57 1.19 9.57 -9.23
CA ASP A 57 1.65 10.95 -9.07
C ASP A 57 0.69 11.96 -9.72
N GLY A 58 -0.54 11.54 -10.03
CA GLY A 58 -1.52 12.35 -10.76
C GLY A 58 -1.32 12.35 -12.28
N LYS A 59 -0.34 11.62 -12.83
CA LYS A 59 -0.20 11.40 -14.28
C LYS A 59 -0.94 10.13 -14.73
N LEU A 60 -1.16 10.06 -16.05
CA LEU A 60 -2.14 9.23 -16.77
C LEU A 60 -2.10 7.70 -16.53
N THR A 61 -1.04 7.15 -15.91
CA THR A 61 -0.94 5.70 -15.68
C THR A 61 -0.57 5.38 -14.22
N PRO A 62 -1.52 4.90 -13.40
CA PRO A 62 -1.24 4.34 -12.09
C PRO A 62 -0.26 3.16 -12.19
N GLN A 63 0.74 3.14 -11.32
CA GLN A 63 1.69 2.05 -11.19
C GLN A 63 1.20 1.05 -10.14
N LYS A 64 1.65 -0.21 -10.26
CA LYS A 64 1.29 -1.27 -9.31
C LYS A 64 2.46 -2.23 -9.07
N MET A 65 2.53 -2.77 -7.86
CA MET A 65 3.46 -3.81 -7.46
C MET A 65 2.73 -4.88 -6.63
N ASP A 66 2.88 -6.14 -7.03
CA ASP A 66 2.35 -7.29 -6.29
C ASP A 66 3.47 -7.88 -5.41
N LEU A 67 3.21 -7.99 -4.10
CA LEU A 67 4.13 -8.55 -3.10
C LEU A 67 3.53 -9.82 -2.49
N ASN A 68 4.32 -10.88 -2.40
CA ASN A 68 3.98 -12.06 -1.59
C ASN A 68 4.63 -11.90 -0.22
N ILE A 69 3.83 -11.74 0.83
CA ILE A 69 4.34 -11.69 2.20
C ILE A 69 4.17 -13.04 2.89
N LYS A 70 5.19 -13.45 3.63
CA LYS A 70 5.11 -14.57 4.58
C LYS A 70 4.94 -13.98 5.98
N ILE A 71 3.89 -14.39 6.67
CA ILE A 71 3.61 -14.01 8.05
C ILE A 71 4.24 -15.07 8.94
N ILE A 72 5.29 -14.68 9.64
CA ILE A 72 6.01 -15.46 10.65
C ILE A 72 5.25 -15.46 11.98
#